data_AF-A0A7C2XGX9-F1
#
_entry.id   AF-A0A7C2XGX9-F1
#
_cell.length_a   1.000
_cell.length_b   1.000
_cell.length_c   1.000
_cell.angle_alpha   90.00
_cell.angle_beta   90.00
_cell.angle_gamma   90.00
#
_symmetry.space_group_name_H-M   'P 1'
#
loop_
_entity.id
_entity.type
_entity.pdbx_description
1 polymer ?
#
loop_
_entity_poly.entity_id
_entity_poly.type
_entity_poly.pdbx_seq_one_letter_code
_entity_poly.pdbx_strand_id
1 'polypeptide(L)'
;QMDRWSIVTTLNYLPHDEEVEIVIAKCPLYDSKEGRQAVSAMVRVADMTRNAFINGDLATVMSPRTVITWAQNAEIFQDIGYAFRVTFLNKCDELERPTVAEFYQRAFGEDLPEAAYQVEVA
;
A
#
# COMPACT_ATOMS: atom_id res chain seq x y z
N GLN A 1 -23.08 6.91 41.86
CA GLN A 1 -22.40 5.76 41.21
C GLN A 1 -22.58 5.97 39.71
N MET A 2 -21.52 6.13 38.93
CA MET A 2 -21.65 6.37 37.48
C MET A 2 -21.68 5.03 36.73
N ASP A 3 -22.64 4.89 35.83
CA ASP A 3 -22.76 3.74 34.93
C ASP A 3 -21.59 3.72 33.96
N ARG A 4 -20.72 2.72 34.07
CA ARG A 4 -19.68 2.45 33.09
C ARG A 4 -20.28 1.61 31.98
N TRP A 5 -20.38 2.17 30.78
CA TRP A 5 -20.71 1.40 29.58
C TRP A 5 -19.44 1.00 28.85
N SER A 6 -19.43 -0.23 28.33
CA SER A 6 -18.40 -0.73 27.43
C SER A 6 -19.03 -0.95 26.06
N ILE A 7 -18.51 -0.26 25.04
CA ILE A 7 -18.92 -0.41 23.64
C ILE A 7 -17.71 -0.94 22.88
N VAL A 8 -17.89 -2.05 22.16
CA VAL A 8 -16.88 -2.61 21.25
C VAL A 8 -17.42 -2.48 19.84
N THR A 9 -16.59 -1.94 18.95
CA THR A 9 -16.90 -1.84 17.52
C THR A 9 -15.71 -2.36 16.72
N THR A 10 -16.00 -2.91 15.54
CA THR A 10 -15.00 -3.44 14.61
C THR A 10 -14.88 -2.51 13.41
N LEU A 11 -13.67 -2.02 13.15
CA LEU A 11 -13.37 -1.24 11.96
C LEU A 11 -12.59 -2.13 10.97
N ASN A 12 -13.19 -2.39 9.81
CA ASN A 12 -12.58 -3.16 8.73
C ASN A 12 -12.05 -2.23 7.63
N TYR A 13 -11.38 -2.81 6.62
CA TYR A 13 -10.94 -2.08 5.43
C TYR A 13 -12.13 -1.53 4.65
N LEU A 14 -11.92 -0.38 4.01
CA LEU A 14 -12.92 0.30 3.22
C LEU A 14 -13.04 -0.34 1.84
N PRO A 15 -14.19 -0.19 1.16
CA PRO A 15 -14.29 -0.47 -0.27
C PRO A 15 -13.23 0.32 -1.05
N HIS A 16 -12.72 -0.28 -2.12
CA HIS A 16 -11.66 0.28 -2.97
C HIS A 16 -11.91 1.75 -3.34
N ASP A 17 -13.09 2.03 -3.89
CA ASP A 17 -13.44 3.37 -4.37
C ASP A 17 -13.49 4.40 -3.24
N GLU A 18 -13.93 4.01 -2.04
CA GLU A 18 -13.95 4.90 -0.88
C GLU A 18 -12.54 5.24 -0.40
N GLU A 19 -11.62 4.26 -0.40
CA GLU A 19 -10.23 4.50 -0.06
C GLU A 19 -9.53 5.39 -1.10
N VAL A 20 -9.82 5.21 -2.39
CA VAL A 20 -9.33 6.08 -3.46
C VAL A 20 -9.76 7.53 -3.22
N GLU A 21 -11.04 7.78 -2.92
CA GLU A 21 -11.52 9.14 -2.62
C GLU A 21 -10.86 9.73 -1.37
N ILE A 22 -10.63 8.93 -0.34
CA ILE A 22 -9.93 9.39 0.87
C ILE A 22 -8.48 9.78 0.56
N VAL A 23 -7.78 9.00 -0.26
CA VAL A 23 -6.40 9.28 -0.66
C VAL A 23 -6.34 10.58 -1.47
N ILE A 24 -7.24 10.76 -2.44
CA ILE A 24 -7.31 11.98 -3.26
C ILE A 24 -7.64 13.21 -2.42
N ALA A 25 -8.56 13.08 -1.47
CA ALA A 25 -8.89 14.17 -0.54
C ALA A 25 -7.68 14.60 0.33
N LYS A 26 -6.68 13.73 0.50
CA LYS A 26 -5.43 14.03 1.21
C LYS A 26 -4.26 14.39 0.29
N CYS A 27 -4.31 14.00 -0.98
CA CYS A 27 -3.30 14.24 -2.01
C CYS A 27 -3.98 14.84 -3.25
N PRO A 28 -4.42 16.12 -3.18
CA PRO A 28 -5.27 16.72 -4.21
C PRO A 28 -4.58 16.88 -5.57
N LEU A 29 -3.25 16.76 -5.64
CA LEU A 29 -2.52 16.78 -6.91
C LEU A 29 -2.84 15.55 -7.79
N TYR A 30 -3.32 14.46 -7.18
CA TYR A 30 -3.79 13.28 -7.90
C TYR A 30 -5.23 13.41 -8.41
N ASP A 31 -5.93 14.54 -8.20
CA ASP A 31 -7.30 14.76 -8.70
C ASP A 31 -7.35 15.10 -10.21
N SER A 32 -6.62 14.31 -10.99
CA SER A 32 -6.63 14.26 -12.45
C SER A 32 -6.99 12.85 -12.90
N LYS A 33 -7.31 12.67 -14.18
CA LYS A 33 -7.66 11.33 -14.69
C LYS A 33 -6.51 10.34 -14.50
N GLU A 34 -5.29 10.78 -14.82
CA GLU A 34 -4.07 10.00 -14.70
C GLU A 34 -3.68 9.78 -13.23
N GLY A 35 -3.83 10.83 -12.40
CA GLY A 35 -3.55 10.74 -10.96
C GLY A 35 -4.48 9.78 -10.24
N ARG A 36 -5.78 9.81 -10.57
CA ARG A 36 -6.78 8.88 -10.03
C ARG A 36 -6.50 7.43 -10.42
N GLN A 37 -6.00 7.19 -11.64
CA GLN A 37 -5.55 5.86 -12.05
C GLN A 37 -4.35 5.39 -11.24
N ALA A 38 -3.37 6.26 -11.00
CA ALA A 38 -2.22 5.95 -10.15
C ALA A 38 -2.66 5.61 -8.71
N VAL A 39 -3.54 6.41 -8.11
CA VAL A 39 -4.07 6.15 -6.75
C VAL A 39 -4.87 4.84 -6.71
N SER A 40 -5.70 4.56 -7.72
CA SER A 40 -6.41 3.27 -7.80
C SER A 40 -5.45 2.09 -7.88
N ALA A 41 -4.35 2.21 -8.64
CA ALA A 41 -3.29 1.20 -8.64
C ALA A 41 -2.61 1.07 -7.26
N MET A 42 -2.35 2.17 -6.55
CA MET A 42 -1.80 2.13 -5.19
C MET A 42 -2.73 1.38 -4.21
N VAL A 43 -4.03 1.69 -4.24
CA VAL A 43 -5.03 1.00 -3.40
C VAL A 43 -5.13 -0.47 -3.79
N ARG A 44 -5.00 -0.82 -5.07
CA ARG A 44 -4.99 -2.21 -5.52
C ARG A 44 -3.80 -3.01 -4.97
N VAL A 45 -2.62 -2.40 -4.87
CA VAL A 45 -1.47 -3.02 -4.17
C VAL A 45 -1.80 -3.24 -2.70
N ALA A 46 -2.40 -2.23 -2.04
CA ALA A 46 -2.81 -2.35 -0.65
C ALA A 46 -3.83 -3.50 -0.44
N ASP A 47 -4.81 -3.66 -1.34
CA ASP A 47 -5.78 -4.75 -1.28
C ASP A 47 -5.12 -6.13 -1.42
N MET A 48 -4.17 -6.29 -2.34
CA MET A 48 -3.41 -7.55 -2.48
C MET A 48 -2.57 -7.84 -1.24
N THR A 49 -1.89 -6.85 -0.66
CA THR A 49 -1.13 -7.04 0.58
C THR A 49 -2.02 -7.39 1.77
N ARG A 50 -3.24 -6.82 1.87
CA ARG A 50 -4.22 -7.17 2.91
C ARG A 50 -4.73 -8.59 2.75
N ASN A 51 -5.02 -9.03 1.53
CA ASN A 51 -5.44 -10.40 1.26
C ASN A 51 -4.32 -11.40 1.61
N ALA A 52 -3.08 -11.10 1.24
CA ALA A 52 -1.92 -11.92 1.58
C ALA A 52 -1.68 -11.96 3.10
N PHE A 53 -1.86 -10.84 3.80
CA PHE A 53 -1.80 -10.81 5.26
C PHE A 53 -2.89 -11.67 5.91
N ILE A 54 -4.14 -11.60 5.42
CA ILE A 54 -5.26 -12.43 5.92
C ILE A 54 -4.99 -13.92 5.70
N ASN A 55 -4.35 -14.27 4.58
CA ASN A 55 -3.97 -15.66 4.27
C ASN A 55 -2.73 -16.15 5.04
N GLY A 56 -1.98 -15.25 5.68
CA GLY A 56 -0.74 -15.56 6.39
C GLY A 56 0.52 -15.59 5.52
N ASP A 57 0.44 -15.12 4.27
CA ASP A 57 1.57 -15.05 3.33
C ASP A 57 2.48 -13.84 3.60
N LEU A 58 1.95 -12.79 4.24
CA LEU A 58 2.69 -11.60 4.67
C LEU A 58 2.49 -11.32 6.16
N ALA A 59 3.54 -10.89 6.84
CA ALA A 59 3.48 -10.37 8.21
C ALA A 59 3.21 -8.85 8.25
N THR A 60 3.42 -8.14 7.15
CA THR A 60 3.28 -6.68 7.07
C THR A 60 2.04 -6.28 6.28
N VAL A 61 1.20 -5.40 6.84
CA VAL A 61 -0.06 -4.97 6.23
C VAL A 61 -0.06 -3.48 5.85
N MET A 62 -0.69 -3.14 4.73
CA MET A 62 -0.91 -1.76 4.32
C MET A 62 -2.24 -1.21 4.86
N SER A 63 -2.16 -0.13 5.65
CA SER A 63 -3.33 0.66 6.03
C SER A 63 -3.62 1.76 5.00
N PRO A 64 -4.82 2.35 4.99
CA PRO A 64 -5.09 3.55 4.17
C PRO A 64 -4.11 4.69 4.43
N ARG A 65 -3.59 4.81 5.66
CA ARG A 65 -2.54 5.78 5.98
C ARG A 65 -1.24 5.49 5.23
N THR A 66 -0.89 4.22 5.06
CA THR A 66 0.30 3.82 4.28
C THR A 66 0.16 4.26 2.83
N VAL A 67 -1.03 4.12 2.24
CA VAL A 67 -1.31 4.55 0.87
C VAL A 67 -1.20 6.07 0.74
N ILE A 68 -1.75 6.84 1.68
CA ILE A 68 -1.61 8.31 1.70
C ILE A 68 -0.13 8.71 1.79
N THR A 69 0.63 8.12 2.71
CA THR A 69 2.06 8.41 2.85
C THR A 69 2.84 8.05 1.58
N TRP A 70 2.48 6.96 0.92
CA TRP A 70 3.09 6.57 -0.34
C TRP A 70 2.80 7.59 -1.44
N ALA A 71 1.53 8.00 -1.62
CA ALA A 71 1.14 9.00 -2.60
C ALA A 71 1.89 10.34 -2.38
N GLN A 72 1.99 10.79 -1.13
CA GLN A 72 2.74 12.00 -0.76
C GLN A 72 4.25 11.86 -1.04
N ASN A 73 4.84 10.71 -0.73
CA ASN A 73 6.25 10.46 -1.04
C ASN A 73 6.49 10.42 -2.55
N ALA A 74 5.56 9.87 -3.34
CA ALA A 74 5.65 9.86 -4.79
C ALA A 74 5.60 11.28 -5.37
N GLU A 75 4.82 12.19 -4.78
CA GLU A 75 4.85 13.61 -5.13
C GLU A 75 6.18 14.27 -4.75
N ILE A 76 6.79 13.91 -3.61
CA ILE A 76 8.06 14.52 -3.18
C ILE A 76 9.22 14.04 -4.06
N PHE A 77 9.31 12.73 -4.30
CA PHE A 77 10.42 12.12 -5.03
C PHE A 77 10.24 12.11 -6.54
N GLN A 78 9.02 12.38 -7.03
CA GLN A 78 8.67 12.28 -8.45
C GLN A 78 8.91 10.86 -9.02
N ASP A 79 8.79 9.85 -8.16
CA ASP A 79 9.00 8.44 -8.49
C ASP A 79 8.11 7.56 -7.60
N ILE A 80 7.11 6.92 -8.22
CA ILE A 80 6.13 6.06 -7.54
C ILE A 80 6.78 4.80 -6.98
N GLY A 81 7.69 4.17 -7.72
CA GLY A 81 8.35 2.93 -7.35
C GLY A 81 9.32 3.15 -6.19
N TYR A 82 10.13 4.20 -6.26
CA TYR A 82 11.00 4.59 -5.15
C TYR A 82 10.20 4.95 -3.90
N ALA A 83 9.13 5.73 -4.06
CA ALA A 83 8.26 6.09 -2.95
C ALA A 83 7.61 4.86 -2.30
N PHE A 84 7.22 3.85 -3.08
CA PHE A 84 6.67 2.60 -2.56
C PHE A 84 7.71 1.87 -1.69
N ARG A 85 8.95 1.83 -2.16
CA ARG A 85 10.04 1.13 -1.46
C ARG A 85 10.31 1.70 -0.09
N VAL A 86 10.51 3.01 -0.01
CA VAL A 86 10.79 3.69 1.27
C VAL A 86 9.57 3.73 2.19
N THR A 87 8.36 3.66 1.62
CA THR A 87 7.12 3.69 2.41
C THR A 87 6.75 2.33 2.99
N PHE A 88 6.93 1.25 2.22
CA PHE A 88 6.39 -0.06 2.57
C PHE A 88 7.36 -1.22 2.34
N LEU A 89 7.93 -1.38 1.13
CA LEU A 89 8.71 -2.58 0.79
C LEU A 89 9.89 -2.83 1.76
N ASN A 90 10.59 -1.77 2.16
CA ASN A 90 11.73 -1.88 3.08
C ASN A 90 11.35 -2.31 4.51
N LYS A 91 10.06 -2.23 4.86
CA LYS A 91 9.53 -2.69 6.15
C LYS A 91 9.17 -4.18 6.13
N CYS A 92 9.02 -4.77 4.93
CA CYS A 92 8.71 -6.18 4.77
C CYS A 92 9.95 -7.04 5.01
N ASP A 93 9.73 -8.27 5.46
CA ASP A 93 10.79 -9.27 5.57
C ASP A 93 11.40 -9.55 4.18
N GLU A 94 12.68 -9.87 4.13
CA GLU A 94 13.38 -10.09 2.86
C GLU A 94 12.77 -11.23 2.04
N LEU A 95 12.25 -12.27 2.70
CA LEU A 95 11.58 -13.39 2.03
C LEU A 95 10.21 -13.01 1.44
N GLU A 96 9.59 -11.94 1.94
CA GLU A 96 8.28 -11.44 1.51
C GLU A 96 8.37 -10.43 0.35
N ARG A 97 9.52 -9.76 0.20
CA ARG A 97 9.72 -8.69 -0.80
C ARG A 97 9.42 -9.11 -2.25
N PRO A 98 9.77 -10.33 -2.72
CA PRO A 98 9.42 -10.76 -4.07
C PRO A 98 7.90 -10.78 -4.31
N THR A 99 7.13 -11.29 -3.34
CA THR A 99 5.66 -11.34 -3.40
C THR A 99 5.07 -9.93 -3.42
N VAL A 100 5.57 -9.03 -2.58
CA VAL A 100 5.11 -7.63 -2.55
C VAL A 100 5.46 -6.91 -3.86
N ALA A 101 6.59 -7.22 -4.48
CA ALA A 101 6.98 -6.66 -5.77
C ALA A 101 6.11 -7.20 -6.92
N GLU A 102 5.70 -8.48 -6.88
CA GLU A 102 4.71 -9.02 -7.82
C GLU A 102 3.38 -8.25 -7.70
N PHE A 103 2.94 -7.92 -6.48
CA PHE A 103 1.73 -7.11 -6.29
C PHE A 103 1.86 -5.73 -6.92
N TYR A 104 3.02 -5.08 -6.77
CA TYR A 104 3.31 -3.83 -7.45
C TYR A 104 3.23 -3.99 -8.98
N GLN A 105 3.93 -4.99 -9.53
CA GLN A 105 3.95 -5.28 -10.97
C GLN A 105 2.54 -5.54 -11.52
N ARG A 106 1.70 -6.29 -10.79
CA ARG A 106 0.32 -6.58 -11.19
C ARG A 106 -0.60 -5.36 -11.20
N ALA A 107 -0.28 -4.33 -10.42
CA ALA A 107 -1.06 -3.10 -10.37
C ALA A 107 -0.54 -2.03 -11.34
N PHE A 108 0.78 -1.89 -11.49
CA PHE A 108 1.42 -0.83 -12.28
C PHE A 108 1.96 -1.29 -13.64
N GLY A 109 2.14 -2.60 -13.84
CA GLY A 109 2.76 -3.15 -15.05
C GLY A 109 4.27 -2.91 -15.14
N GLU A 110 4.91 -2.53 -14.04
CA GLU A 110 6.32 -2.16 -13.97
C GLU A 110 7.05 -2.98 -12.89
N ASP A 111 8.29 -3.37 -13.15
CA ASP A 111 9.12 -4.06 -12.17
C ASP A 111 9.81 -3.07 -11.24
N LEU A 112 9.96 -3.45 -9.97
CA LEU A 112 10.76 -2.69 -9.00
C LEU A 112 12.23 -3.10 -9.15
N PRO A 113 13.14 -2.20 -9.58
CA PRO A 113 14.50 -2.56 -9.98
C PRO A 113 15.37 -3.20 -8.88
N GLU A 114 14.99 -3.08 -7.60
CA GLU A 114 15.77 -3.59 -6.45
C GLU A 114 14.97 -4.54 -5.55
N ALA A 115 13.81 -5.04 -5.99
CA ALA A 115 13.05 -6.02 -5.21
C ALA A 115 13.67 -7.42 -5.21
N ALA A 116 14.47 -7.73 -6.24
CA ALA A 116 15.28 -8.93 -6.30
C ALA A 116 16.67 -8.60 -5.72
N TYR A 117 16.83 -8.68 -4.40
CA TYR A 117 18.15 -9.02 -3.90
C TYR A 117 18.39 -10.44 -4.40
N GLN A 118 19.17 -10.58 -5.48
CA GLN A 118 19.57 -11.89 -5.99
C GLN A 118 20.18 -12.64 -4.81
N VAL A 119 19.53 -13.71 -4.39
CA VAL A 119 20.17 -14.71 -3.54
C VAL A 119 21.23 -15.37 -4.44
N GLU A 120 22.41 -14.77 -4.54
CA GLU A 120 23.59 -15.47 -5.04
C GLU A 120 23.94 -16.53 -3.99
N VAL A 121 23.42 -17.74 -4.23
CA VAL A 121 23.87 -18.93 -3.53
C VAL A 121 25.26 -19.25 -4.06
N ALA A 122 26.27 -19.06 -3.21
CA ALA A 122 27.64 -19.53 -3.43
C ALA A 122 27.76 -21.05 -3.31
#